data_AF-A0A958QYX7-F1
#
_entry.id   AF-A0A958QYX7-F1
#
_cell.length_a   1.000
_cell.length_b   1.000
_cell.length_c   1.000
_cell.angle_alpha   90.00
_cell.angle_beta   90.00
_cell.angle_gamma   90.00
#
_symmetry.space_group_name_H-M   'P 1'
#
loop_
_entity.id
_entity.type
_entity.pdbx_description
1 polymer ?
#
loop_
_entity_poly.entity_id
_entity_poly.type
_entity_poly.pdbx_seq_one_letter_code
_entity_poly.pdbx_strand_id
1 'polypeptide(L)'
;SLVLIIDDELDQASLNESRRDNERTKTNGLIVELLTFLGDRAPTSYVGYTATPFANILLNADDEEDLFPRDFIVALKAPETYVGAEKLFGRVTAEGEVVQPLNLIRHIDLSEAIEDEDEVNIGEMEIPASLKTAITTFFISAAERIRKSGEIRRPDLQKNITMLVHTSALTDDHYVLTKSVNNHVNTFKAMFEAKHTDAINELEKVWKQDFEPTMGDNAFSKESLGSFADMLECLEIFLNEMVVLEINSKSKNSLSFTEPKTWAIVIGGSKLSRGLTIEGLTVSYFHRNSRGYDTLLQMGRWFGYRPNYLHLTRIFVTSQMEANFHHLATVEHELREDIERMVENNETPLDMALKIRAHDELEITLKKSKNNATISSHTYSGQKISATLVKLDDEEWAANNAKAVKHLALKLETGGYRQPPPYLEFKNCLLYKNVPVDPIINFLKKYRIVKEEIKLSNSLLIDYINKLAHMGELTQWSVAIMSKNKHEDDKLIELGPGMNVTAVDRRQSPRYSGDSFDRLKNVSIMNEELIDLGDKIKTDRISEYVKQNGLKPTLVRNDYRPPERGLLLIYPINTNHSASPEERQKMKEESKLYPVISDIKELYTFTLVFPPTKAEAFNCTYVENPTVGRGVA
;
A
#
# COMPACT_ATOMS: atom_id res chain seq x y z
N SER A 1 -31.12 -9.69 25.42
CA SER A 1 -31.11 -9.80 23.95
C SER A 1 -29.73 -9.41 23.46
N LEU A 2 -29.19 -10.08 22.45
CA LEU A 2 -27.95 -9.68 21.81
C LEU A 2 -28.22 -8.47 20.88
N VAL A 3 -27.33 -7.49 20.86
CA VAL A 3 -27.43 -6.31 20.01
C VAL A 3 -26.30 -6.34 18.98
N LEU A 4 -26.64 -6.18 17.70
CA LEU A 4 -25.69 -6.04 16.60
C LEU A 4 -25.90 -4.67 15.96
N ILE A 5 -24.85 -3.86 15.93
CA ILE A 5 -24.83 -2.56 15.26
C ILE A 5 -23.95 -2.72 14.01
N ILE A 6 -24.50 -2.33 12.87
CA ILE A 6 -23.79 -2.30 11.59
C ILE A 6 -23.66 -0.84 11.19
N ASP A 7 -22.44 -0.42 10.90
CA ASP A 7 -22.12 0.91 10.42
C ASP A 7 -21.53 0.83 9.01
N ASP A 8 -22.30 1.24 8.02
CA ASP A 8 -21.95 1.23 6.60
C ASP A 8 -21.24 2.50 6.12
N GLU A 9 -20.97 3.46 7.01
CA GLU A 9 -20.31 4.75 6.74
C GLU A 9 -19.16 5.01 7.73
N LEU A 10 -18.51 3.93 8.18
CA LEU A 10 -17.46 3.90 9.19
C LEU A 10 -16.27 4.83 8.84
N ASP A 11 -15.87 4.86 7.56
CA ASP A 11 -14.75 5.66 7.05
C ASP A 11 -15.11 7.14 6.82
N GLN A 12 -16.35 7.54 7.10
CA GLN A 12 -16.80 8.92 6.93
C GLN A 12 -17.29 9.54 8.24
N ALA A 13 -18.37 9.00 8.82
CA ALA A 13 -19.09 9.68 9.89
C ALA A 13 -18.54 9.34 11.28
N SER A 14 -18.04 8.12 11.43
CA SER A 14 -17.68 7.53 12.72
C SER A 14 -16.27 7.86 13.17
N LEU A 15 -15.41 8.31 12.24
CA LEU A 15 -14.04 8.71 12.53
C LEU A 15 -13.97 9.91 13.50
N ASN A 16 -13.03 9.84 14.44
CA ASN A 16 -12.73 10.95 15.33
C ASN A 16 -11.73 11.95 14.69
N GLU A 17 -12.25 12.93 13.97
CA GLU A 17 -11.45 13.97 13.30
C GLU A 17 -11.13 15.22 14.16
N SER A 18 -11.46 15.23 15.45
CA SER A 18 -11.28 16.41 16.31
C SER A 18 -9.81 16.84 16.37
N ARG A 19 -9.49 18.14 16.36
CA ARG A 19 -8.08 18.62 16.39
C ARG A 19 -7.45 18.65 17.78
N ARG A 20 -8.22 18.43 18.84
CA ARG A 20 -7.73 18.45 20.23
C ARG A 20 -7.71 17.03 20.77
N ASP A 21 -6.68 16.69 21.53
CA ASP A 21 -6.47 15.31 22.03
C ASP A 21 -7.58 14.85 23.00
N ASN A 22 -8.24 15.79 23.68
CA ASN A 22 -9.31 15.51 24.65
C ASN A 22 -10.73 15.79 24.12
N GLU A 23 -10.92 15.93 22.81
CA GLU A 23 -12.24 16.18 22.22
C GLU A 23 -12.55 15.12 21.16
N ARG A 24 -13.81 14.66 21.10
CA ARG A 24 -14.34 13.78 20.05
C ARG A 24 -15.19 14.58 19.07
N THR A 25 -15.26 14.15 17.81
CA THR A 25 -16.31 14.63 16.90
C THR A 25 -17.67 14.23 17.46
N LYS A 26 -18.70 15.03 17.16
CA LYS A 26 -20.03 14.82 17.73
C LYS A 26 -20.61 13.44 17.41
N THR A 27 -20.44 12.98 16.17
CA THR A 27 -20.92 11.66 15.74
C THR A 27 -20.16 10.53 16.42
N ASN A 28 -18.82 10.56 16.41
CA ASN A 28 -18.00 9.57 17.12
C ASN A 28 -18.37 9.50 18.60
N GLY A 29 -18.49 10.64 19.29
CA GLY A 29 -18.89 10.67 20.70
C GLY A 29 -20.25 10.01 20.97
N LEU A 30 -21.25 10.27 20.13
CA LEU A 30 -22.57 9.65 20.26
C LEU A 30 -22.54 8.13 19.99
N ILE A 31 -21.70 7.67 19.07
CA ILE A 31 -21.52 6.22 18.82
C ILE A 31 -20.88 5.57 20.04
N VAL A 32 -19.82 6.17 20.60
CA VAL A 32 -19.15 5.67 21.81
C VAL A 32 -20.13 5.63 22.99
N GLU A 33 -20.91 6.70 23.21
CA GLU A 33 -21.95 6.74 24.25
C GLU A 33 -22.99 5.63 24.07
N LEU A 34 -23.43 5.39 22.83
CA LEU A 34 -24.38 4.32 22.50
C LEU A 34 -23.80 2.94 22.78
N LEU A 35 -22.56 2.69 22.36
CA LEU A 35 -21.87 1.42 22.56
C LEU A 35 -21.64 1.13 24.05
N THR A 36 -21.21 2.12 24.82
CA THR A 36 -21.07 2.01 26.28
C THR A 36 -22.42 1.72 26.94
N PHE A 37 -23.46 2.50 26.60
CA PHE A 37 -24.80 2.31 27.17
C PHE A 37 -25.35 0.91 26.91
N LEU A 38 -25.18 0.39 25.69
CA LEU A 38 -25.67 -0.93 25.31
C LEU A 38 -24.80 -2.05 25.89
N GLY A 39 -23.48 -1.89 25.87
CA GLY A 39 -22.51 -2.85 26.42
C GLY A 39 -22.75 -3.13 27.92
N ASP A 40 -23.13 -2.11 28.69
CA ASP A 40 -23.49 -2.26 30.11
C ASP A 40 -24.75 -3.09 30.35
N ARG A 41 -25.60 -3.27 29.32
CA ARG A 41 -26.96 -3.82 29.46
C ARG A 41 -27.16 -5.12 28.69
N ALA A 42 -26.39 -5.35 27.64
CA ALA A 42 -26.54 -6.45 26.73
C ALA A 42 -25.22 -6.77 26.02
N PRO A 43 -24.97 -8.06 25.69
CA PRO A 43 -23.93 -8.41 24.72
C PRO A 43 -24.15 -7.62 23.42
N THR A 44 -23.17 -6.79 23.07
CA THR A 44 -23.24 -5.83 21.96
C THR A 44 -22.04 -6.02 21.04
N SER A 45 -22.28 -6.11 19.74
CA SER A 45 -21.23 -6.18 18.72
C SER A 45 -21.39 -5.01 17.75
N TYR A 46 -20.29 -4.33 17.45
CA TYR A 46 -20.21 -3.26 16.45
C TYR A 46 -19.42 -3.74 15.25
N VAL A 47 -20.01 -3.65 14.05
CA VAL A 47 -19.40 -4.08 12.80
C VAL A 47 -19.40 -2.92 11.83
N GLY A 48 -18.21 -2.40 11.53
CA GLY A 48 -18.01 -1.43 10.46
C GLY A 48 -17.91 -2.13 9.11
N TYR A 49 -18.56 -1.57 8.09
CA TYR A 49 -18.54 -2.04 6.71
C TYR A 49 -18.13 -0.90 5.79
N THR A 50 -17.00 -1.03 5.12
CA THR A 50 -16.48 0.02 4.23
C THR A 50 -15.71 -0.57 3.05
N ALA A 51 -15.72 0.15 1.93
CA ALA A 51 -14.86 -0.13 0.78
C ALA A 51 -13.44 0.47 0.96
N THR A 52 -13.27 1.40 1.89
CA THR A 52 -12.06 2.22 2.06
C THR A 52 -11.61 2.27 3.51
N PRO A 53 -11.04 1.16 4.04
CA PRO A 53 -10.68 1.08 5.46
C PRO A 53 -9.38 1.83 5.83
N PHE A 54 -8.81 2.63 4.92
CA PHE A 54 -7.48 3.25 5.08
C PHE A 54 -7.37 4.09 6.36
N ALA A 55 -8.36 4.94 6.60
CA ALA A 55 -8.46 5.76 7.80
C ALA A 55 -8.60 4.92 9.08
N ASN A 56 -9.43 3.87 9.01
CA ASN A 56 -9.83 3.07 10.18
C ASN A 56 -8.68 2.27 10.75
N ILE A 57 -7.83 1.70 9.89
CA ILE A 57 -6.66 0.92 10.32
C ILE A 57 -5.55 1.78 10.93
N LEU A 58 -5.65 3.11 10.80
CA LEU A 58 -4.71 4.09 11.36
C LEU A 58 -5.26 4.83 12.59
N LEU A 59 -6.42 4.42 13.14
CA LEU A 59 -6.95 4.95 14.40
C LEU A 59 -6.05 4.56 15.58
N ASN A 60 -6.03 5.36 16.65
CA ASN A 60 -5.21 5.05 17.83
C ASN A 60 -5.72 3.78 18.52
N ALA A 61 -4.94 2.69 18.48
CA ALA A 61 -5.26 1.46 19.17
C ALA A 61 -4.98 1.51 20.67
N ASP A 62 -4.30 2.54 21.20
CA ASP A 62 -4.17 2.75 22.65
C ASP A 62 -5.43 3.41 23.25
N ASP A 63 -6.32 3.99 22.44
CA ASP A 63 -7.60 4.59 22.90
C ASP A 63 -8.71 3.53 22.88
N GLU A 64 -8.96 2.88 24.03
CA GLU A 64 -9.97 1.81 24.18
C GLU A 64 -11.40 2.26 23.87
N GLU A 65 -11.69 3.57 23.97
CA GLU A 65 -13.00 4.13 23.66
C GLU A 65 -13.16 4.50 22.17
N ASP A 66 -12.09 4.48 21.37
CA ASP A 66 -12.18 4.76 19.93
C ASP A 66 -12.49 3.50 19.10
N LEU A 67 -12.91 3.73 17.85
CA LEU A 67 -13.45 2.69 16.96
C LEU A 67 -12.38 1.96 16.14
N PHE A 68 -11.17 1.79 16.69
CA PHE A 68 -10.14 0.96 16.06
C PHE A 68 -10.62 -0.50 15.98
N PRO A 69 -10.51 -1.19 14.83
CA PRO A 69 -11.02 -2.56 14.66
C PRO A 69 -10.13 -3.59 15.38
N ARG A 70 -10.22 -3.66 16.71
CA ARG A 70 -9.33 -4.48 17.57
C ARG A 70 -9.46 -5.98 17.32
N ASP A 71 -10.68 -6.46 17.13
CA ASP A 71 -10.98 -7.89 17.15
C ASP A 71 -10.74 -8.59 15.82
N PHE A 72 -11.12 -7.94 14.70
CA PHE A 72 -10.97 -8.52 13.37
C PHE A 72 -11.05 -7.46 12.26
N ILE A 73 -10.43 -7.77 11.12
CA ILE A 73 -10.72 -7.18 9.82
C ILE A 73 -10.84 -8.33 8.83
N VAL A 74 -11.88 -8.32 7.99
CA VAL A 74 -12.09 -9.35 6.98
C VAL A 74 -12.28 -8.69 5.62
N ALA A 75 -11.41 -9.05 4.67
CA ALA A 75 -11.58 -8.66 3.29
C ALA A 75 -12.61 -9.58 2.61
N LEU A 76 -13.74 -9.01 2.18
CA LEU A 76 -14.71 -9.77 1.39
C LEU A 76 -14.20 -9.99 -0.03
N LYS A 77 -14.28 -11.24 -0.50
CA LYS A 77 -13.92 -11.61 -1.87
C LYS A 77 -14.98 -11.11 -2.84
N ALA A 78 -14.54 -10.33 -3.82
CA ALA A 78 -15.41 -9.87 -4.89
C ALA A 78 -15.73 -11.04 -5.84
N PRO A 79 -16.98 -11.22 -6.28
CA PRO A 79 -17.29 -12.19 -7.32
C PRO A 79 -16.66 -11.76 -8.65
N GLU A 80 -16.45 -12.70 -9.58
CA GLU A 80 -15.86 -12.41 -10.90
C GLU A 80 -16.66 -11.37 -11.70
N THR A 81 -17.96 -11.21 -11.41
CA THR A 81 -18.86 -10.26 -12.06
C THR A 81 -18.70 -8.81 -11.56
N TYR A 82 -17.97 -8.60 -10.46
CA TYR A 82 -17.68 -7.26 -9.95
C TYR A 82 -16.50 -6.64 -10.72
N VAL A 83 -16.59 -5.34 -10.99
CA VAL A 83 -15.56 -4.56 -11.67
C VAL A 83 -15.03 -3.51 -10.70
N GLY A 84 -13.79 -3.70 -10.24
CA GLY A 84 -13.08 -2.79 -9.34
C GLY A 84 -11.92 -2.05 -10.04
N ALA A 85 -11.13 -1.33 -9.26
CA ALA A 85 -10.02 -0.52 -9.75
C ALA A 85 -9.00 -1.34 -10.55
N GLU A 86 -8.59 -2.51 -10.04
CA GLU A 86 -7.63 -3.41 -10.71
C GLU A 86 -8.04 -3.76 -12.15
N LYS A 87 -9.31 -4.11 -12.39
CA LYS A 87 -9.76 -4.46 -13.75
C LYS A 87 -9.80 -3.26 -14.69
N LEU A 88 -10.12 -2.07 -14.19
CA LEU A 88 -10.31 -0.88 -15.04
C LEU A 88 -9.01 -0.12 -15.30
N PHE A 89 -8.09 -0.11 -14.33
CA PHE A 89 -6.88 0.70 -14.37
C PHE A 89 -5.59 -0.13 -14.31
N GLY A 90 -5.70 -1.44 -14.10
CA GLY A 90 -4.54 -2.31 -13.92
C GLY A 90 -3.87 -2.08 -12.57
N ARG A 91 -2.73 -2.74 -12.36
CA ARG A 91 -1.85 -2.54 -11.20
C ARG A 91 -0.45 -3.06 -11.49
N VAL A 92 0.49 -2.78 -10.59
CA VAL A 92 1.80 -3.43 -10.56
C VAL A 92 1.79 -4.52 -9.49
N THR A 93 2.31 -5.71 -9.81
CA THR A 93 2.45 -6.79 -8.82
C THR A 93 3.69 -6.58 -7.95
N ALA A 94 3.80 -7.35 -6.87
CA ALA A 94 4.95 -7.31 -5.97
C ALA A 94 6.26 -7.74 -6.66
N GLU A 95 6.17 -8.43 -7.80
CA GLU A 95 7.25 -8.87 -8.70
C GLU A 95 7.60 -7.83 -9.78
N GLY A 96 6.85 -6.73 -9.85
CA GLY A 96 7.03 -5.68 -10.86
C GLY A 96 6.32 -5.99 -12.20
N GLU A 97 5.46 -7.02 -12.25
CA GLU A 97 4.67 -7.31 -13.44
C GLU A 97 3.49 -6.32 -13.54
N VAL A 98 3.17 -5.89 -14.76
CA VAL A 98 2.03 -4.99 -14.99
C VAL A 98 0.80 -5.82 -15.35
N VAL A 99 -0.19 -5.80 -14.46
CA VAL A 99 -1.54 -6.30 -14.75
C VAL A 99 -2.23 -5.27 -15.61
N GLN A 100 -2.57 -5.66 -16.85
CA GLN A 100 -3.13 -4.75 -17.84
C GLN A 100 -4.60 -4.39 -17.51
N PRO A 101 -5.00 -3.12 -17.68
CA PRO A 101 -6.40 -2.73 -17.59
C PRO A 101 -7.23 -3.26 -18.76
N LEU A 102 -8.55 -3.33 -18.56
CA LEU A 102 -9.51 -3.42 -19.65
C LEU A 102 -9.41 -2.19 -20.55
N ASN A 103 -9.60 -2.36 -21.86
CA ASN A 103 -9.58 -1.25 -22.82
C ASN A 103 -10.86 -0.37 -22.76
N LEU A 104 -11.11 0.26 -21.62
CA LEU A 104 -12.31 1.09 -21.36
C LEU A 104 -11.97 2.54 -20.97
N ILE A 105 -10.69 2.87 -20.78
CA ILE A 105 -10.21 4.21 -20.41
C ILE A 105 -9.93 5.04 -21.67
N ARG A 106 -10.39 6.30 -21.68
CA ARG A 106 -10.14 7.29 -22.73
C ARG A 106 -9.58 8.56 -22.10
N HIS A 107 -8.59 9.16 -22.75
CA HIS A 107 -7.88 10.31 -22.20
C HIS A 107 -8.56 11.62 -22.57
N ILE A 108 -8.72 12.49 -21.57
CA ILE A 108 -9.07 13.90 -21.75
C ILE A 108 -7.77 14.69 -21.83
N ASP A 109 -7.65 15.54 -22.86
CA ASP A 109 -6.52 16.46 -22.99
C ASP A 109 -6.57 17.53 -21.89
N LEU A 110 -5.43 17.83 -21.26
CA LEU A 110 -5.34 18.84 -20.20
C LEU A 110 -5.62 20.26 -20.71
N SER A 111 -5.43 20.53 -21.99
CA SER A 111 -5.81 21.82 -22.61
C SER A 111 -7.32 22.05 -22.70
N GLU A 112 -8.10 20.98 -22.54
CA GLU A 112 -9.56 21.03 -22.44
C GLU A 112 -10.04 21.16 -20.98
N ALA A 113 -9.10 21.33 -20.04
CA ALA A 113 -9.38 21.55 -18.62
C ALA A 113 -10.04 22.91 -18.41
N ILE A 114 -11.11 22.91 -17.61
CA ILE A 114 -11.64 24.14 -17.02
C ILE A 114 -10.78 24.38 -15.77
N GLU A 115 -9.87 25.35 -15.81
CA GLU A 115 -9.10 25.75 -14.63
C GLU A 115 -10.07 26.40 -13.62
N ASP A 116 -10.01 25.96 -12.35
CA ASP A 116 -10.87 26.45 -11.25
C ASP A 116 -10.68 27.96 -10.93
N GLU A 117 -9.70 28.64 -11.55
CA GLU A 117 -9.30 30.02 -11.24
C GLU A 117 -9.81 31.10 -12.23
N ASP A 118 -10.33 30.73 -13.40
CA ASP A 118 -10.80 31.71 -14.38
C ASP A 118 -12.32 31.97 -14.24
N GLU A 119 -12.71 33.24 -14.03
CA GLU A 119 -14.09 33.69 -14.17
C GLU A 119 -14.58 33.43 -15.60
N VAL A 120 -15.17 32.26 -15.86
CA VAL A 120 -15.68 31.90 -17.18
C VAL A 120 -16.88 32.79 -17.51
N ASN A 121 -16.77 33.51 -18.62
CA ASN A 121 -17.82 34.37 -19.16
C ASN A 121 -19.07 33.52 -19.49
N ILE A 122 -20.13 33.70 -18.71
CA ILE A 122 -21.31 32.81 -18.54
C ILE A 122 -22.19 32.69 -19.82
N GLY A 123 -21.84 33.36 -20.91
CA GLY A 123 -22.69 33.52 -22.10
C GLY A 123 -22.76 32.30 -23.04
N GLU A 124 -21.62 31.74 -23.45
CA GLU A 124 -21.54 30.77 -24.56
C GLU A 124 -20.28 29.89 -24.43
N MET A 125 -20.22 29.01 -23.43
CA MET A 125 -19.15 28.02 -23.37
C MET A 125 -19.50 26.84 -24.30
N GLU A 126 -18.76 26.70 -25.39
CA GLU A 126 -18.78 25.50 -26.23
C GLU A 126 -18.23 24.32 -25.41
N ILE A 127 -18.92 23.17 -25.41
CA ILE A 127 -18.41 21.99 -24.71
C ILE A 127 -17.13 21.46 -25.38
N PRO A 128 -16.14 20.96 -24.61
CA PRO A 128 -14.89 20.45 -25.16
C PRO A 128 -15.06 19.29 -26.14
N ALA A 129 -14.09 19.09 -27.03
CA ALA A 129 -14.16 18.04 -28.04
C ALA A 129 -14.17 16.63 -27.43
N SER A 130 -13.46 16.42 -26.33
CA SER A 130 -13.53 15.17 -25.56
C SER A 130 -14.92 14.93 -24.97
N LEU A 131 -15.62 15.97 -24.47
CA LEU A 131 -16.98 15.84 -23.96
C LEU A 131 -17.99 15.56 -25.08
N LYS A 132 -17.86 16.19 -26.26
CA LYS A 132 -18.65 15.83 -27.45
C LYS A 132 -18.46 14.36 -27.80
N THR A 133 -17.21 13.91 -27.86
CA THR A 133 -16.86 12.50 -28.13
C THR A 133 -17.46 11.56 -27.07
N ALA A 134 -17.43 11.93 -25.79
CA ALA A 134 -18.03 11.16 -24.72
C ALA A 134 -19.56 11.07 -24.82
N ILE A 135 -20.24 12.14 -25.24
CA ILE A 135 -21.69 12.13 -25.50
C ILE A 135 -22.01 11.22 -26.69
N THR A 136 -21.28 11.31 -27.79
CA THR A 136 -21.45 10.42 -28.95
C THR A 136 -21.17 8.95 -28.59
N THR A 137 -20.18 8.71 -27.74
CA THR A 137 -19.91 7.38 -27.16
C THR A 137 -21.07 6.87 -26.32
N PHE A 138 -21.70 7.75 -25.54
CA PHE A 138 -22.89 7.41 -24.74
C PHE A 138 -24.07 7.03 -25.62
N PHE A 139 -24.30 7.74 -26.72
CA PHE A 139 -25.33 7.42 -27.71
C PHE A 139 -25.16 6.01 -28.28
N ILE A 140 -23.95 5.66 -28.73
CA ILE A 140 -23.64 4.34 -29.27
C ILE A 140 -23.83 3.26 -28.19
N SER A 141 -23.28 3.50 -26.98
CA SER A 141 -23.38 2.58 -25.85
C SER A 141 -24.84 2.30 -25.48
N ALA A 142 -25.68 3.34 -25.43
CA ALA A 142 -27.10 3.24 -25.12
C ALA A 142 -27.86 2.45 -26.18
N ALA A 143 -27.64 2.77 -27.46
CA ALA A 143 -28.26 2.09 -28.59
C ALA A 143 -27.91 0.59 -28.60
N GLU A 144 -26.63 0.24 -28.44
CA GLU A 144 -26.20 -1.16 -28.36
C GLU A 144 -26.78 -1.89 -27.15
N ARG A 145 -26.93 -1.20 -26.01
CA ARG A 145 -27.55 -1.79 -24.81
C ARG A 145 -29.04 -2.08 -25.02
N ILE A 146 -29.76 -1.21 -25.74
CA ILE A 146 -31.16 -1.42 -26.15
C ILE A 146 -31.26 -2.61 -27.10
N ARG A 147 -30.42 -2.64 -28.14
CA ARG A 147 -30.36 -3.72 -29.13
C ARG A 147 -30.12 -5.07 -28.44
N LYS A 148 -29.09 -5.13 -27.61
CA LYS A 148 -28.71 -6.34 -26.88
C LYS A 148 -29.81 -6.82 -25.94
N SER A 149 -30.49 -5.92 -25.26
CA SER A 149 -31.65 -6.25 -24.42
C SER A 149 -32.76 -6.97 -25.20
N GLY A 150 -33.01 -6.56 -26.45
CA GLY A 150 -33.93 -7.25 -27.35
C GLY A 150 -33.41 -8.63 -27.78
N GLU A 151 -32.13 -8.72 -28.14
CA GLU A 151 -31.48 -9.96 -28.57
C GLU A 151 -31.52 -11.05 -27.49
N ILE A 152 -31.09 -10.72 -26.27
CA ILE A 152 -31.01 -11.69 -25.16
C ILE A 152 -32.28 -11.74 -24.30
N ARG A 153 -33.34 -11.04 -24.72
CA ARG A 153 -34.65 -10.96 -24.04
C ARG A 153 -34.54 -10.56 -22.55
N ARG A 154 -33.76 -9.52 -22.27
CA ARG A 154 -33.50 -8.99 -20.92
C ARG A 154 -33.95 -7.53 -20.80
N PRO A 155 -35.25 -7.26 -20.56
CA PRO A 155 -35.78 -5.89 -20.50
C PRO A 155 -35.20 -5.05 -19.35
N ASP A 156 -34.66 -5.69 -18.32
CA ASP A 156 -33.93 -5.03 -17.23
C ASP A 156 -32.69 -4.27 -17.71
N LEU A 157 -32.05 -4.69 -18.82
CA LEU A 157 -30.94 -3.97 -19.44
C LEU A 157 -31.34 -2.62 -20.05
N GLN A 158 -32.62 -2.37 -20.28
CA GLN A 158 -33.12 -1.08 -20.75
C GLN A 158 -33.64 -0.19 -19.63
N LYS A 159 -33.75 -0.70 -18.39
CA LYS A 159 -34.41 0.02 -17.29
C LYS A 159 -33.76 1.38 -17.02
N ASN A 160 -32.45 1.38 -16.83
CA ASN A 160 -31.66 2.58 -16.55
C ASN A 160 -30.43 2.59 -17.47
N ILE A 161 -30.22 3.67 -18.25
CA ILE A 161 -29.04 3.89 -19.10
C ILE A 161 -28.55 5.31 -18.80
N THR A 162 -27.39 5.45 -18.17
CA THR A 162 -26.95 6.76 -17.69
C THR A 162 -25.51 7.10 -18.05
N MET A 163 -25.28 8.38 -18.28
CA MET A 163 -23.95 8.98 -18.35
C MET A 163 -23.75 9.86 -17.12
N LEU A 164 -22.54 9.85 -16.55
CA LEU A 164 -22.13 10.79 -15.50
C LEU A 164 -21.14 11.80 -16.08
N VAL A 165 -21.41 13.09 -15.90
CA VAL A 165 -20.48 14.18 -16.22
C VAL A 165 -20.16 14.93 -14.93
N HIS A 166 -18.89 14.90 -14.53
CA HIS A 166 -18.41 15.57 -13.33
C HIS A 166 -17.15 16.37 -13.65
N THR A 167 -17.31 17.68 -13.83
CA THR A 167 -16.22 18.60 -14.18
C THR A 167 -15.83 19.54 -13.04
N SER A 168 -16.79 20.09 -12.30
CA SER A 168 -16.54 21.08 -11.22
C SER A 168 -17.28 20.72 -9.93
N ALA A 169 -16.86 21.32 -8.81
CA ALA A 169 -17.57 21.27 -7.53
C ALA A 169 -18.62 22.38 -7.36
N LEU A 170 -18.58 23.43 -8.18
CA LEU A 170 -19.43 24.61 -8.06
C LEU A 170 -20.80 24.39 -8.72
N THR A 171 -21.86 24.82 -8.05
CA THR A 171 -23.24 24.63 -8.56
C THR A 171 -23.50 25.43 -9.83
N ASP A 172 -22.86 26.59 -9.96
CA ASP A 172 -23.14 27.53 -11.04
C ASP A 172 -22.54 27.02 -12.36
N ASP A 173 -21.37 26.37 -12.29
CA ASP A 173 -20.75 25.65 -13.41
C ASP A 173 -21.63 24.51 -13.92
N HIS A 174 -22.31 23.79 -13.02
CA HIS A 174 -23.22 22.70 -13.41
C HIS A 174 -24.40 23.21 -14.23
N TYR A 175 -24.95 24.36 -13.88
CA TYR A 175 -26.08 24.96 -14.62
C TYR A 175 -25.65 25.36 -16.04
N VAL A 176 -24.50 26.05 -16.16
CA VAL A 176 -23.95 26.45 -17.47
C VAL A 176 -23.66 25.21 -18.33
N LEU A 177 -22.96 24.24 -17.76
CA LEU A 177 -22.62 22.99 -18.46
C LEU A 177 -23.88 22.22 -18.90
N THR A 178 -24.91 22.17 -18.05
CA THR A 178 -26.19 21.52 -18.38
C THR A 178 -26.83 22.16 -19.60
N LYS A 179 -26.86 23.50 -19.66
CA LYS A 179 -27.40 24.22 -20.81
C LYS A 179 -26.61 23.90 -22.10
N SER A 180 -25.28 23.93 -22.04
CA SER A 180 -24.42 23.65 -23.21
C SER A 180 -24.54 22.20 -23.68
N VAL A 181 -24.56 21.22 -22.77
CA VAL A 181 -24.76 19.80 -23.09
C VAL A 181 -26.14 19.59 -23.71
N ASN A 182 -27.19 20.16 -23.13
CA ASN A 182 -28.54 20.03 -23.67
C ASN A 182 -28.67 20.64 -25.07
N ASN A 183 -28.01 21.77 -25.33
CA ASN A 183 -27.97 22.37 -26.66
C ASN A 183 -27.26 21.45 -27.68
N HIS A 184 -26.13 20.87 -27.29
CA HIS A 184 -25.40 19.93 -28.15
C HIS A 184 -26.23 18.69 -28.47
N VAL A 185 -26.86 18.07 -27.46
CA VAL A 185 -27.74 16.90 -27.64
C VAL A 185 -28.90 17.22 -28.60
N ASN A 186 -29.59 18.34 -28.42
CA ASN A 186 -30.70 18.72 -29.30
C ASN A 186 -30.24 18.99 -30.74
N THR A 187 -29.06 19.61 -30.90
CA THR A 187 -28.45 19.86 -32.22
C THR A 187 -28.12 18.53 -32.91
N PHE A 188 -27.46 17.61 -32.19
CA PHE A 188 -27.14 16.29 -32.70
C PHE A 188 -28.40 15.51 -33.09
N LYS A 189 -29.43 15.52 -32.23
CA LYS A 189 -30.72 14.87 -32.51
C LYS A 189 -31.36 15.40 -33.80
N ALA A 190 -31.43 16.72 -33.98
CA ALA A 190 -31.98 17.32 -35.19
C ALA A 190 -31.18 16.93 -36.45
N MET A 191 -29.85 16.89 -36.37
CA MET A 191 -28.99 16.41 -37.47
C MET A 191 -29.23 14.92 -37.78
N PHE A 192 -29.39 14.10 -36.74
CA PHE A 192 -29.65 12.67 -36.87
C PHE A 192 -31.02 12.40 -37.54
N GLU A 193 -32.09 13.06 -37.08
CA GLU A 193 -33.43 12.96 -37.66
C GLU A 193 -33.48 13.42 -39.12
N ALA A 194 -32.70 14.47 -39.45
CA ALA A 194 -32.53 14.95 -40.82
C ALA A 194 -31.63 14.04 -41.69
N LYS A 195 -31.08 12.96 -41.12
CA LYS A 195 -30.10 12.06 -41.77
C LYS A 195 -28.89 12.81 -42.33
N HIS A 196 -28.46 13.85 -41.62
CA HIS A 196 -27.32 14.66 -42.02
C HIS A 196 -26.05 13.79 -41.96
N THR A 197 -25.20 13.89 -42.99
CA THR A 197 -23.99 13.05 -43.11
C THR A 197 -23.04 13.22 -41.94
N ASP A 198 -22.96 14.43 -41.37
CA ASP A 198 -22.02 14.72 -40.28
C ASP A 198 -22.34 13.94 -39.01
N ALA A 199 -23.61 13.84 -38.62
CA ALA A 199 -24.02 13.05 -37.45
C ALA A 199 -23.72 11.56 -37.64
N ILE A 200 -23.98 11.02 -38.84
CA ILE A 200 -23.68 9.62 -39.17
C ILE A 200 -22.17 9.36 -39.19
N ASN A 201 -21.39 10.27 -39.80
CA ASN A 201 -19.93 10.18 -39.85
C ASN A 201 -19.32 10.26 -38.45
N GLU A 202 -19.87 11.09 -37.55
CA GLU A 202 -19.42 11.18 -36.17
C GLU A 202 -19.63 9.87 -35.41
N LEU A 203 -20.82 9.26 -35.53
CA LEU A 203 -21.12 7.94 -34.96
C LEU A 203 -20.22 6.84 -35.54
N GLU A 204 -20.07 6.81 -36.87
CA GLU A 204 -19.28 5.79 -37.56
C GLU A 204 -17.79 5.90 -37.19
N LYS A 205 -17.30 7.13 -37.00
CA LYS A 205 -15.93 7.37 -36.53
C LYS A 205 -15.72 6.78 -35.14
N VAL A 206 -16.58 7.11 -34.16
CA VAL A 206 -16.46 6.57 -32.79
C VAL A 206 -16.65 5.06 -32.78
N TRP A 207 -17.58 4.53 -33.58
CA TRP A 207 -17.80 3.09 -33.72
C TRP A 207 -16.53 2.34 -34.13
N LYS A 208 -15.90 2.76 -35.23
CA LYS A 208 -14.70 2.10 -35.79
C LYS A 208 -13.44 2.35 -34.98
N GLN A 209 -13.30 3.52 -34.37
CA GLN A 209 -12.08 3.90 -33.65
C GLN A 209 -12.07 3.47 -32.18
N ASP A 210 -13.24 3.22 -31.59
CA ASP A 210 -13.37 2.87 -30.17
C ASP A 210 -14.04 1.50 -29.97
N PHE A 211 -15.31 1.36 -30.39
CA PHE A 211 -16.11 0.17 -30.06
C PHE A 211 -15.55 -1.10 -30.70
N GLU A 212 -15.23 -1.08 -31.99
CA GLU A 212 -14.65 -2.24 -32.69
C GLU A 212 -13.30 -2.68 -32.07
N PRO A 213 -12.30 -1.79 -31.86
CA PRO A 213 -11.05 -2.17 -31.19
C PRO A 213 -11.23 -2.69 -29.76
N THR A 214 -12.21 -2.17 -29.01
CA THR A 214 -12.46 -2.63 -27.64
C THR A 214 -12.86 -4.09 -27.60
N MET A 215 -13.59 -4.58 -28.61
CA MET A 215 -13.97 -5.99 -28.71
C MET A 215 -12.78 -6.94 -28.95
N GLY A 216 -11.60 -6.41 -29.29
CA GLY A 216 -10.36 -7.18 -29.40
C GLY A 216 -9.76 -7.58 -28.05
N ASP A 217 -10.26 -7.03 -26.94
CA ASP A 217 -9.85 -7.43 -25.60
C ASP A 217 -10.38 -8.85 -25.28
N ASN A 218 -9.49 -9.74 -24.83
CA ASN A 218 -9.84 -11.12 -24.48
C ASN A 218 -10.98 -11.21 -23.45
N ALA A 219 -11.10 -10.22 -22.57
CA ALA A 219 -12.16 -10.13 -21.58
C ALA A 219 -13.57 -10.07 -22.19
N PHE A 220 -13.69 -9.64 -23.46
CA PHE A 220 -14.95 -9.48 -24.18
C PHE A 220 -15.16 -10.50 -25.29
N SER A 221 -14.37 -11.58 -25.30
CA SER A 221 -14.47 -12.67 -26.31
C SER A 221 -15.84 -13.36 -26.40
N LYS A 222 -16.68 -13.24 -25.37
CA LYS A 222 -18.06 -13.78 -25.34
C LYS A 222 -19.13 -12.75 -25.71
N GLU A 223 -18.72 -11.51 -25.94
CA GLU A 223 -19.62 -10.40 -26.23
C GLU A 223 -19.63 -10.12 -27.74
N SER A 224 -20.70 -9.47 -28.23
CA SER A 224 -20.84 -9.08 -29.63
C SER A 224 -21.46 -7.69 -29.76
N LEU A 225 -21.03 -6.97 -30.80
CA LEU A 225 -21.67 -5.76 -31.28
C LEU A 225 -22.67 -6.11 -32.39
N GLY A 226 -23.74 -5.33 -32.51
CA GLY A 226 -24.64 -5.40 -33.66
C GLY A 226 -24.01 -4.85 -34.93
N SER A 227 -24.76 -4.85 -36.03
CA SER A 227 -24.34 -4.06 -37.19
C SER A 227 -24.52 -2.56 -36.89
N PHE A 228 -23.72 -1.71 -37.56
CA PHE A 228 -23.87 -0.27 -37.44
C PHE A 228 -25.31 0.19 -37.80
N ALA A 229 -25.97 -0.49 -38.74
CA ALA A 229 -27.37 -0.20 -39.09
C ALA A 229 -28.34 -0.51 -37.94
N ASP A 230 -28.21 -1.67 -37.28
CA ASP A 230 -29.06 -2.04 -36.14
C ASP A 230 -28.86 -1.05 -34.96
N MET A 231 -27.63 -0.57 -34.78
CA MET A 231 -27.32 0.45 -33.78
C MET A 231 -28.06 1.76 -34.07
N LEU A 232 -28.08 2.23 -35.32
CA LEU A 232 -28.78 3.45 -35.72
C LEU A 232 -30.30 3.36 -35.46
N GLU A 233 -30.92 2.19 -35.70
CA GLU A 233 -32.35 1.98 -35.41
C GLU A 233 -32.66 2.11 -33.91
N CYS A 234 -31.80 1.53 -33.06
CA CYS A 234 -31.96 1.63 -31.61
C CYS A 234 -31.65 3.04 -31.07
N LEU A 235 -30.75 3.77 -31.73
CA LEU A 235 -30.39 5.13 -31.38
C LEU A 235 -31.57 6.11 -31.54
N GLU A 236 -32.39 5.93 -32.58
CA GLU A 236 -33.60 6.75 -32.78
C GLU A 236 -34.57 6.63 -31.59
N ILE A 237 -34.75 5.41 -31.07
CA ILE A 237 -35.57 5.16 -29.87
C ILE A 237 -34.95 5.87 -28.66
N PHE A 238 -33.64 5.75 -28.48
CA PHE A 238 -32.92 6.35 -27.35
C PHE A 238 -33.02 7.88 -27.30
N LEU A 239 -32.72 8.55 -28.42
CA LEU A 239 -32.72 10.02 -28.53
C LEU A 239 -34.11 10.63 -28.34
N ASN A 240 -35.18 9.86 -28.50
CA ASN A 240 -36.55 10.31 -28.29
C ASN A 240 -36.99 10.36 -26.83
N GLU A 241 -36.36 9.57 -25.97
CA GLU A 241 -36.75 9.45 -24.57
C GLU A 241 -35.70 9.99 -23.58
N MET A 242 -34.42 10.09 -23.98
CA MET A 242 -33.36 10.51 -23.07
C MET A 242 -33.50 11.97 -22.59
N VAL A 243 -33.04 12.24 -21.38
CA VAL A 243 -33.05 13.58 -20.77
C VAL A 243 -31.67 14.01 -20.24
N VAL A 244 -31.42 15.31 -20.15
CA VAL A 244 -30.24 15.86 -19.45
C VAL A 244 -30.68 16.38 -18.09
N LEU A 245 -30.03 15.92 -17.03
CA LEU A 245 -30.42 16.20 -15.64
C LEU A 245 -29.27 16.83 -14.86
N GLU A 246 -29.57 17.98 -14.23
CA GLU A 246 -28.68 18.63 -13.25
C GLU A 246 -28.99 18.14 -11.83
N ILE A 247 -27.96 17.71 -11.10
CA ILE A 247 -28.09 17.21 -9.72
C ILE A 247 -27.05 17.86 -8.82
N ASN A 248 -27.51 18.76 -7.94
CA ASN A 248 -26.64 19.46 -7.00
C ASN A 248 -27.33 19.80 -5.67
N SER A 249 -26.61 20.52 -4.81
CA SER A 249 -27.10 20.87 -3.48
C SER A 249 -28.40 21.68 -3.48
N LYS A 250 -28.64 22.47 -4.54
CA LYS A 250 -29.77 23.37 -4.71
C LYS A 250 -30.91 22.80 -5.58
N SER A 251 -30.67 21.77 -6.37
CA SER A 251 -31.66 21.17 -7.28
C SER A 251 -32.80 20.49 -6.50
N LYS A 252 -34.06 20.80 -6.85
CA LYS A 252 -35.25 20.09 -6.33
C LYS A 252 -35.42 18.68 -6.87
N ASN A 253 -34.67 18.33 -7.92
CA ASN A 253 -34.71 17.02 -8.54
C ASN A 253 -34.00 15.99 -7.65
N SER A 254 -34.76 15.07 -7.05
CA SER A 254 -34.20 13.83 -6.50
C SER A 254 -34.18 12.80 -7.61
N LEU A 255 -33.00 12.34 -8.01
CA LEU A 255 -32.90 11.20 -8.93
C LEU A 255 -33.49 9.98 -8.22
N SER A 256 -34.52 9.40 -8.82
CA SER A 256 -35.15 8.19 -8.29
C SER A 256 -35.12 7.13 -9.38
N PHE A 257 -34.33 6.09 -9.16
CA PHE A 257 -34.27 4.91 -10.03
C PHE A 257 -35.35 3.88 -9.72
N THR A 258 -36.30 4.22 -8.82
CA THR A 258 -37.34 3.28 -8.36
C THR A 258 -38.51 3.11 -9.34
N GLU A 259 -38.84 4.11 -10.17
CA GLU A 259 -39.54 4.04 -11.48
C GLU A 259 -40.15 5.43 -11.86
N PRO A 260 -40.30 5.79 -13.16
CA PRO A 260 -40.14 4.99 -14.37
C PRO A 260 -38.69 4.92 -14.93
N LYS A 261 -38.53 4.19 -16.05
CA LYS A 261 -37.33 4.05 -16.90
C LYS A 261 -36.51 5.34 -16.98
N THR A 262 -35.20 5.29 -16.70
CA THR A 262 -34.32 6.47 -16.67
C THR A 262 -33.21 6.38 -17.71
N TRP A 263 -33.34 7.16 -18.78
CA TRP A 263 -32.30 7.36 -19.78
C TRP A 263 -31.76 8.79 -19.66
N ALA A 264 -30.57 8.97 -19.10
CA ALA A 264 -30.14 10.30 -18.69
C ALA A 264 -28.65 10.58 -18.81
N ILE A 265 -28.31 11.80 -19.22
CA ILE A 265 -27.00 12.41 -18.93
C ILE A 265 -27.15 13.17 -17.62
N VAL A 266 -26.41 12.74 -16.60
CA VAL A 266 -26.44 13.30 -15.26
C VAL A 266 -25.21 14.19 -15.07
N ILE A 267 -25.45 15.47 -14.79
CA ILE A 267 -24.41 16.49 -14.57
C ILE A 267 -24.50 16.95 -13.12
N GLY A 268 -23.38 16.92 -12.40
CA GLY A 268 -23.35 17.45 -11.04
C GLY A 268 -22.00 17.30 -10.33
N GLY A 269 -22.00 17.68 -9.05
CA GLY A 269 -20.80 17.75 -8.22
C GLY A 269 -20.86 16.86 -6.98
N SER A 270 -20.51 17.41 -5.82
CA SER A 270 -20.32 16.67 -4.56
C SER A 270 -21.53 15.88 -4.03
N LYS A 271 -22.76 16.17 -4.45
CA LYS A 271 -23.93 15.33 -4.12
C LYS A 271 -23.98 14.02 -4.91
N LEU A 272 -23.35 13.95 -6.08
CA LEU A 272 -23.23 12.72 -6.87
C LEU A 272 -22.10 11.81 -6.37
N SER A 273 -21.23 12.34 -5.50
CA SER A 273 -20.06 11.61 -5.03
C SER A 273 -20.31 10.78 -3.77
N ARG A 274 -21.48 10.81 -3.10
CA ARG A 274 -21.74 10.04 -1.85
C ARG A 274 -23.20 9.57 -1.72
N GLY A 275 -23.41 8.33 -1.28
CA GLY A 275 -24.73 7.75 -0.94
C GLY A 275 -25.74 7.53 -2.07
N LEU A 276 -25.46 8.00 -3.30
CA LEU A 276 -26.33 7.82 -4.46
C LEU A 276 -25.76 6.78 -5.43
N THR A 277 -26.44 5.64 -5.58
CA THR A 277 -26.12 4.65 -6.61
C THR A 277 -26.63 5.12 -7.96
N ILE A 278 -25.73 5.36 -8.93
CA ILE A 278 -26.10 5.66 -10.31
C ILE A 278 -26.29 4.34 -11.05
N GLU A 279 -27.56 3.93 -11.22
CA GLU A 279 -27.89 2.70 -11.93
C GLU A 279 -27.72 2.85 -13.44
N GLY A 280 -27.18 1.81 -14.09
CA GLY A 280 -27.08 1.78 -15.56
C GLY A 280 -25.98 2.67 -16.13
N LEU A 281 -24.98 3.05 -15.33
CA LEU A 281 -23.86 3.87 -15.76
C LEU A 281 -23.05 3.18 -16.86
N THR A 282 -23.05 3.79 -18.05
CA THR A 282 -22.30 3.33 -19.23
C THR A 282 -21.12 4.23 -19.54
N VAL A 283 -21.29 5.55 -19.54
CA VAL A 283 -20.21 6.50 -19.82
C VAL A 283 -19.97 7.41 -18.63
N SER A 284 -18.72 7.57 -18.23
CA SER A 284 -18.31 8.51 -17.19
C SER A 284 -17.31 9.50 -17.76
N TYR A 285 -17.59 10.79 -17.65
CA TYR A 285 -16.69 11.88 -18.01
C TYR A 285 -16.28 12.61 -16.75
N PHE A 286 -15.00 12.51 -16.40
CA PHE A 286 -14.52 12.93 -15.10
C PHE A 286 -13.21 13.69 -15.23
N HIS A 287 -13.22 14.95 -14.82
CA HIS A 287 -12.07 15.84 -14.99
C HIS A 287 -11.43 16.28 -13.65
N ARG A 288 -12.16 16.13 -12.55
CA ARG A 288 -11.72 16.63 -11.24
C ARG A 288 -10.63 15.74 -10.64
N ASN A 289 -9.44 16.29 -10.42
CA ASN A 289 -8.41 15.60 -9.67
C ASN A 289 -8.67 15.72 -8.15
N SER A 290 -8.34 14.67 -7.39
CA SER A 290 -8.41 14.67 -5.94
C SER A 290 -7.12 14.07 -5.39
N ARG A 291 -6.59 14.68 -4.32
CA ARG A 291 -5.43 14.14 -3.62
C ARG A 291 -5.78 13.08 -2.58
N GLY A 292 -7.04 12.98 -2.14
CA GLY A 292 -7.44 12.02 -1.10
C GLY A 292 -7.74 10.63 -1.64
N TYR A 293 -7.19 9.56 -1.04
CA TYR A 293 -7.45 8.15 -1.40
C TYR A 293 -8.95 7.84 -1.35
N ASP A 294 -9.58 8.12 -0.20
CA ASP A 294 -11.00 7.86 0.02
C ASP A 294 -11.86 8.67 -0.95
N THR A 295 -11.47 9.91 -1.20
CA THR A 295 -12.20 10.79 -2.12
C THR A 295 -12.14 10.26 -3.56
N LEU A 296 -10.98 9.77 -4.01
CA LEU A 296 -10.84 9.17 -5.34
C LEU A 296 -11.71 7.91 -5.50
N LEU A 297 -11.69 6.99 -4.54
CA LEU A 297 -12.52 5.77 -4.62
C LEU A 297 -14.02 6.09 -4.50
N GLN A 298 -14.40 7.03 -3.64
CA GLN A 298 -15.79 7.49 -3.52
C GLN A 298 -16.28 8.17 -4.81
N MET A 299 -15.38 8.81 -5.57
CA MET A 299 -15.68 9.39 -6.89
C MET A 299 -15.84 8.32 -7.99
N GLY A 300 -15.22 7.15 -7.83
CA GLY A 300 -15.21 6.04 -8.79
C GLY A 300 -16.56 5.31 -8.94
N ARG A 301 -17.62 6.01 -9.36
CA ARG A 301 -18.97 5.45 -9.55
C ARG A 301 -19.06 4.41 -10.68
N TRP A 302 -18.03 4.34 -11.51
CA TRP A 302 -17.86 3.30 -12.52
C TRP A 302 -17.51 1.93 -11.94
N PHE A 303 -17.07 1.84 -10.68
CA PHE A 303 -16.95 0.56 -9.99
C PHE A 303 -18.33 -0.08 -9.76
N GLY A 304 -18.36 -1.41 -9.73
CA GLY A 304 -19.57 -2.17 -9.45
C GLY A 304 -19.93 -3.23 -10.49
N TYR A 305 -21.17 -3.69 -10.40
CA TYR A 305 -21.70 -4.74 -11.26
C TYR A 305 -22.14 -4.18 -12.61
N ARG A 306 -21.72 -4.82 -13.71
CA ARG A 306 -22.07 -4.44 -15.09
C ARG A 306 -22.43 -5.68 -15.95
N PRO A 307 -23.38 -6.51 -15.51
CA PRO A 307 -23.65 -7.80 -16.16
C PRO A 307 -24.14 -7.58 -17.59
N ASN A 308 -23.46 -8.20 -18.56
CA ASN A 308 -23.83 -8.21 -19.99
C ASN A 308 -23.65 -6.88 -20.74
N TYR A 309 -23.08 -5.83 -20.13
CA TYR A 309 -22.87 -4.55 -20.82
C TYR A 309 -21.52 -3.86 -20.51
N LEU A 310 -20.61 -4.52 -19.80
CA LEU A 310 -19.30 -3.97 -19.45
C LEU A 310 -18.50 -3.50 -20.68
N HIS A 311 -18.50 -4.28 -21.76
CA HIS A 311 -17.85 -3.96 -23.05
C HIS A 311 -18.39 -2.69 -23.72
N LEU A 312 -19.57 -2.20 -23.32
CA LEU A 312 -20.17 -0.96 -23.82
C LEU A 312 -19.82 0.26 -22.95
N THR A 313 -19.12 0.07 -21.84
CA THR A 313 -18.83 1.16 -20.89
C THR A 313 -17.58 1.94 -21.27
N ARG A 314 -17.50 3.24 -20.98
CA ARG A 314 -16.29 4.06 -21.20
C ARG A 314 -16.06 5.04 -20.06
N ILE A 315 -14.79 5.26 -19.73
CA ILE A 315 -14.36 6.19 -18.68
C ILE A 315 -13.40 7.20 -19.32
N PHE A 316 -13.84 8.44 -19.40
CA PHE A 316 -13.04 9.58 -19.85
C PHE A 316 -12.43 10.26 -18.62
N VAL A 317 -11.10 10.19 -18.52
CA VAL A 317 -10.31 10.75 -17.41
C VAL A 317 -9.01 11.35 -17.95
N THR A 318 -8.33 12.17 -17.15
CA THR A 318 -6.97 12.62 -17.50
C THR A 318 -5.96 11.51 -17.24
N SER A 319 -4.78 11.59 -17.89
CA SER A 319 -3.69 10.61 -17.65
C SER A 319 -3.22 10.59 -16.19
N GLN A 320 -3.29 11.74 -15.49
CA GLN A 320 -2.96 11.80 -14.06
C GLN A 320 -3.96 11.01 -13.22
N MET A 321 -5.25 11.11 -13.54
CA MET A 321 -6.28 10.37 -12.83
C MET A 321 -6.15 8.86 -13.06
N GLU A 322 -5.87 8.44 -14.29
CA GLU A 322 -5.60 7.03 -14.60
C GLU A 322 -4.41 6.52 -13.77
N ALA A 323 -3.30 7.25 -13.74
CA ALA A 323 -2.13 6.90 -12.93
C ALA A 323 -2.45 6.81 -11.43
N ASN A 324 -3.25 7.74 -10.91
CA ASN A 324 -3.71 7.73 -9.53
C ASN A 324 -4.56 6.49 -9.21
N PHE A 325 -5.49 6.11 -10.09
CA PHE A 325 -6.29 4.90 -9.89
C PHE A 325 -5.48 3.61 -10.06
N HIS A 326 -4.50 3.58 -10.96
CA HIS A 326 -3.57 2.47 -11.11
C HIS A 326 -2.74 2.25 -9.84
N HIS A 327 -2.22 3.33 -9.25
CA HIS A 327 -1.53 3.26 -7.98
C HIS A 327 -2.46 2.76 -6.88
N LEU A 328 -3.68 3.30 -6.80
CA LEU A 328 -4.64 2.96 -5.76
C LEU A 328 -5.12 1.50 -5.85
N ALA A 329 -5.26 0.96 -7.06
CA ALA A 329 -5.52 -0.46 -7.28
C ALA A 329 -4.38 -1.34 -6.71
N THR A 330 -3.13 -0.89 -6.84
CA THR A 330 -1.96 -1.56 -6.24
C THR A 330 -2.04 -1.53 -4.71
N VAL A 331 -2.35 -0.35 -4.12
CA VAL A 331 -2.47 -0.22 -2.67
C VAL A 331 -3.62 -1.07 -2.11
N GLU A 332 -4.79 -1.05 -2.76
CA GLU A 332 -5.94 -1.85 -2.33
C GLU A 332 -5.61 -3.36 -2.35
N HIS A 333 -4.93 -3.81 -3.40
CA HIS A 333 -4.52 -5.21 -3.54
C HIS A 333 -3.56 -5.63 -2.42
N GLU A 334 -2.52 -4.84 -2.16
CA GLU A 334 -1.53 -5.12 -1.10
C GLU A 334 -2.17 -5.15 0.28
N LEU A 335 -3.06 -4.18 0.56
CA LEU A 335 -3.78 -4.15 1.84
C LEU A 335 -4.66 -5.40 2.01
N ARG A 336 -5.31 -5.86 0.94
CA ARG A 336 -6.10 -7.11 0.97
C ARG A 336 -5.22 -8.33 1.24
N GLU A 337 -4.05 -8.43 0.60
CA GLU A 337 -3.09 -9.51 0.88
C GLU A 337 -2.63 -9.50 2.34
N ASP A 338 -2.32 -8.34 2.90
CA ASP A 338 -1.91 -8.20 4.29
C ASP A 338 -3.02 -8.63 5.26
N ILE A 339 -4.27 -8.25 4.98
CA ILE A 339 -5.45 -8.70 5.75
C ILE A 339 -5.61 -10.22 5.64
N GLU A 340 -5.48 -10.79 4.44
CA GLU A 340 -5.60 -12.24 4.23
C GLU A 340 -4.51 -13.01 5.00
N ARG A 341 -3.25 -12.55 4.96
CA ARG A 341 -2.13 -13.14 5.72
C ARG A 341 -2.36 -13.06 7.23
N MET A 342 -2.83 -11.92 7.73
CA MET A 342 -3.16 -11.72 9.14
C MET A 342 -4.21 -12.75 9.60
N VAL A 343 -5.29 -12.91 8.81
CA VAL A 343 -6.35 -13.90 9.10
C VAL A 343 -5.82 -15.34 9.04
N GLU A 344 -5.01 -15.68 8.04
CA GLU A 344 -4.39 -17.01 7.90
C GLU A 344 -3.48 -17.37 9.08
N ASN A 345 -2.84 -16.36 9.69
CA ASN A 345 -1.98 -16.53 10.86
C ASN A 345 -2.75 -16.55 12.20
N ASN A 346 -4.08 -16.37 12.20
CA ASN A 346 -4.89 -16.11 13.39
C ASN A 346 -4.40 -14.89 14.21
N GLU A 347 -3.92 -13.86 13.52
CA GLU A 347 -3.52 -12.58 14.11
C GLU A 347 -4.70 -11.61 14.09
N THR A 348 -4.78 -10.73 15.09
CA THR A 348 -5.74 -9.62 15.12
C THR A 348 -5.07 -8.33 14.61
N PRO A 349 -5.85 -7.29 14.28
CA PRO A 349 -5.29 -5.97 13.94
C PRO A 349 -4.45 -5.33 15.05
N LEU A 350 -4.53 -5.81 16.30
CA LEU A 350 -3.63 -5.41 17.37
C LEU A 350 -2.26 -6.10 17.27
N ASP A 351 -2.22 -7.33 16.76
CA ASP A 351 -1.00 -8.14 16.65
C ASP A 351 -0.17 -7.75 15.43
N MET A 352 -0.82 -7.38 14.33
CA MET A 352 -0.19 -7.02 13.07
C MET A 352 -0.57 -5.61 12.61
N ALA A 353 0.43 -4.74 12.47
CA ALA A 353 0.25 -3.44 11.84
C ALA A 353 0.02 -3.60 10.33
N LEU A 354 -1.21 -3.36 9.88
CA LEU A 354 -1.53 -3.26 8.45
C LEU A 354 -0.86 -2.03 7.82
N LYS A 355 -0.42 -2.19 6.57
CA LYS A 355 0.40 -1.18 5.88
C LYS A 355 -0.33 -0.62 4.68
N ILE A 356 -0.17 0.69 4.48
CA ILE A 356 -0.73 1.38 3.31
C ILE A 356 0.44 1.99 2.55
N ARG A 357 0.64 1.58 1.30
CA ARG A 357 1.63 2.19 0.41
C ARG A 357 1.32 3.68 0.25
N ALA A 358 2.35 4.52 0.39
CA ALA A 358 2.26 5.96 0.23
C ALA A 358 2.59 6.38 -1.21
N HIS A 359 2.14 7.59 -1.56
CA HIS A 359 2.34 8.23 -2.85
C HIS A 359 2.72 9.70 -2.63
N ASP A 360 3.56 10.27 -3.49
CA ASP A 360 4.04 11.65 -3.32
C ASP A 360 2.91 12.69 -3.46
N GLU A 361 1.90 12.41 -4.29
CA GLU A 361 0.80 13.34 -4.57
C GLU A 361 -0.54 12.97 -3.92
N LEU A 362 -0.71 11.70 -3.53
CA LEU A 362 -1.96 11.20 -2.97
C LEU A 362 -1.79 11.03 -1.46
N GLU A 363 -2.77 11.51 -0.71
CA GLU A 363 -2.80 11.50 0.74
C GLU A 363 -3.93 10.61 1.26
N ILE A 364 -3.65 9.89 2.35
CA ILE A 364 -4.69 9.28 3.17
C ILE A 364 -5.41 10.43 3.90
N THR A 365 -6.74 10.50 3.75
CA THR A 365 -7.53 11.73 3.95
C THR A 365 -7.79 12.09 5.42
N LEU A 366 -6.79 12.04 6.31
CA LEU A 366 -6.97 12.37 7.73
C LEU A 366 -5.77 13.10 8.35
N LYS A 367 -5.98 14.36 8.75
CA LYS A 367 -4.97 15.18 9.44
C LYS A 367 -4.60 14.68 10.85
N LYS A 368 -5.49 13.95 11.55
CA LYS A 368 -5.21 13.37 12.88
C LYS A 368 -4.66 11.94 12.80
N SER A 369 -5.10 11.16 11.80
CA SER A 369 -4.45 9.90 11.44
C SER A 369 -2.97 10.12 11.08
N LYS A 370 -2.59 11.26 10.48
CA LYS A 370 -1.18 11.67 10.30
C LYS A 370 -0.39 11.89 11.60
N ASN A 371 -1.03 12.24 12.71
CA ASN A 371 -0.34 12.41 14.00
C ASN A 371 -0.11 11.07 14.70
N ASN A 372 -1.00 10.11 14.47
CA ASN A 372 -0.87 8.76 14.99
C ASN A 372 -0.07 7.88 14.06
N ALA A 373 -0.15 8.02 12.74
CA ALA A 373 0.54 7.18 11.79
C ALA A 373 2.04 7.52 11.71
N THR A 374 2.87 6.50 11.63
CA THR A 374 4.29 6.69 11.36
C THR A 374 4.52 6.41 9.88
N ILE A 375 5.15 7.36 9.19
CA ILE A 375 5.69 7.07 7.85
C ILE A 375 6.88 6.15 8.08
N SER A 376 6.69 4.88 7.75
CA SER A 376 7.73 3.88 7.79
C SER A 376 8.21 3.67 6.35
N SER A 377 9.44 4.11 6.06
CA SER A 377 10.12 3.67 4.86
C SER A 377 10.54 2.21 5.08
N HIS A 378 9.67 1.27 4.75
CA HIS A 378 10.02 -0.15 4.71
C HIS A 378 10.71 -0.51 3.39
N THR A 379 11.68 0.32 3.05
CA THR A 379 12.80 -0.10 2.23
C THR A 379 13.96 -0.30 3.17
N TYR A 380 14.61 -1.47 3.10
CA TYR A 380 15.90 -1.62 3.77
C TYR A 380 17.01 -0.84 3.03
N SER A 381 16.67 -0.17 1.92
CA SER A 381 17.58 0.66 1.12
C SER A 381 18.29 1.66 2.00
N GLY A 382 19.62 1.62 1.96
CA GLY A 382 20.42 2.52 2.77
C GLY A 382 20.11 2.41 4.26
N GLN A 383 19.70 1.24 4.77
CA GLN A 383 19.52 0.99 6.21
C GLN A 383 20.55 0.00 6.79
N LYS A 384 20.73 0.11 8.11
CA LYS A 384 21.45 -0.83 8.96
C LYS A 384 20.49 -1.35 10.01
N ILE A 385 20.34 -2.68 10.07
CA ILE A 385 19.30 -3.32 10.89
C ILE A 385 19.95 -4.44 11.69
N SER A 386 19.76 -4.41 13.01
CA SER A 386 20.38 -5.35 13.93
C SER A 386 19.31 -6.16 14.64
N ALA A 387 19.52 -7.47 14.79
CA ALA A 387 18.73 -8.26 15.72
C ALA A 387 19.16 -7.86 17.15
N THR A 388 18.32 -7.10 17.83
CA THR A 388 18.63 -6.56 19.16
C THR A 388 18.07 -7.42 20.29
N LEU A 389 17.08 -8.26 19.99
CA LEU A 389 16.44 -9.16 20.93
C LEU A 389 17.03 -10.57 20.82
N VAL A 390 17.28 -11.18 21.97
CA VAL A 390 17.81 -12.54 22.13
C VAL A 390 17.06 -13.24 23.26
N LYS A 391 17.16 -14.57 23.37
CA LYS A 391 16.63 -15.32 24.52
C LYS A 391 17.77 -15.88 25.34
N LEU A 392 18.08 -15.25 26.48
CA LEU A 392 19.21 -15.66 27.32
C LEU A 392 18.91 -16.86 28.24
N ASP A 393 17.65 -17.25 28.34
CA ASP A 393 17.15 -18.38 29.13
C ASP A 393 16.74 -19.60 28.27
N ASP A 394 16.84 -19.50 26.95
CA ASP A 394 16.44 -20.54 25.99
C ASP A 394 17.66 -21.18 25.31
N GLU A 395 18.18 -22.25 25.90
CA GLU A 395 19.33 -22.99 25.38
C GLU A 395 19.07 -23.62 24.01
N GLU A 396 17.83 -24.06 23.72
CA GLU A 396 17.49 -24.69 22.45
C GLU A 396 17.51 -23.66 21.32
N TRP A 397 16.92 -22.49 21.55
CA TRP A 397 16.96 -21.36 20.62
C TRP A 397 18.39 -20.92 20.32
N ALA A 398 19.21 -20.76 21.36
CA ALA A 398 20.61 -20.40 21.19
C ALA A 398 21.41 -21.47 20.44
N ALA A 399 21.22 -22.76 20.77
CA ALA A 399 21.86 -23.88 20.09
C ALA A 399 21.47 -23.97 18.60
N ASN A 400 20.20 -23.68 18.26
CA ASN A 400 19.76 -23.58 16.87
C ASN A 400 20.49 -22.47 16.12
N ASN A 401 20.56 -21.28 16.71
CA ASN A 401 21.21 -20.12 16.09
C ASN A 401 22.72 -20.31 15.95
N ALA A 402 23.36 -20.94 16.94
CA ALA A 402 24.75 -21.36 16.87
C ALA A 402 24.99 -22.34 15.70
N LYS A 403 24.10 -23.34 15.52
CA LYS A 403 24.17 -24.25 14.36
C LYS A 403 24.03 -23.50 13.03
N ALA A 404 23.11 -22.53 12.94
CA ALA A 404 22.93 -21.72 11.73
C ALA A 404 24.19 -20.92 11.38
N VAL A 405 24.82 -20.29 12.37
CA VAL A 405 26.07 -19.53 12.21
C VAL A 405 27.23 -20.45 11.80
N LYS A 406 27.43 -21.58 12.50
CA LYS A 406 28.50 -22.54 12.17
C LYS A 406 28.33 -23.14 10.78
N HIS A 407 27.10 -23.48 10.39
CA HIS A 407 26.79 -23.95 9.05
C HIS A 407 27.09 -22.90 7.98
N LEU A 408 26.75 -21.63 8.22
CA LEU A 408 27.12 -20.53 7.32
C LEU A 408 28.65 -20.41 7.22
N ALA A 409 29.36 -20.30 8.35
CA ALA A 409 30.81 -20.15 8.39
C ALA A 409 31.53 -21.26 7.61
N LEU A 410 31.14 -22.52 7.82
CA LEU A 410 31.69 -23.66 7.09
C LEU A 410 31.44 -23.55 5.57
N LYS A 411 30.23 -23.17 5.15
CA LYS A 411 29.91 -22.98 3.73
C LYS A 411 30.73 -21.86 3.11
N LEU A 412 30.98 -20.78 3.84
CA LEU A 412 31.81 -19.66 3.39
C LEU A 412 33.29 -20.04 3.27
N GLU A 413 33.82 -20.79 4.24
CA GLU A 413 35.22 -21.25 4.23
C GLU A 413 35.47 -22.24 3.09
N THR A 414 34.62 -23.26 2.96
CA THR A 414 34.72 -24.28 1.89
C THR A 414 34.50 -23.71 0.49
N GLY A 415 33.72 -22.62 0.38
CA GLY A 415 33.54 -21.88 -0.88
C GLY A 415 34.72 -20.98 -1.26
N GLY A 416 35.75 -20.85 -0.41
CA GLY A 416 36.96 -20.07 -0.73
C GLY A 416 36.76 -18.56 -0.69
N TYR A 417 35.73 -18.06 0.01
CA TYR A 417 35.39 -16.63 0.03
C TYR A 417 36.23 -15.80 1.02
N ARG A 418 37.08 -16.44 1.82
CA ARG A 418 37.84 -15.80 2.90
C ARG A 418 38.82 -14.77 2.35
N GLN A 419 38.84 -13.59 2.97
CA GLN A 419 39.73 -12.49 2.64
C GLN A 419 40.32 -11.89 3.92
N PRO A 420 41.55 -11.34 3.87
CA PRO A 420 42.08 -10.60 5.00
C PRO A 420 41.26 -9.33 5.24
N PRO A 421 40.90 -9.00 6.49
CA PRO A 421 40.28 -7.72 6.82
C PRO A 421 41.18 -6.55 6.39
N PRO A 422 40.67 -5.53 5.68
CA PRO A 422 41.49 -4.45 5.13
C PRO A 422 41.96 -3.43 6.18
N TYR A 423 41.33 -3.40 7.35
CA TYR A 423 41.62 -2.42 8.40
C TYR A 423 42.17 -3.11 9.65
N LEU A 424 43.20 -2.51 10.26
CA LEU A 424 43.90 -3.05 11.44
C LEU A 424 42.98 -3.30 12.64
N GLU A 425 41.92 -2.50 12.75
CA GLU A 425 40.90 -2.56 13.82
C GLU A 425 40.11 -3.88 13.78
N PHE A 426 40.01 -4.49 12.61
CA PHE A 426 39.23 -5.71 12.36
C PHE A 426 40.10 -6.93 12.06
N LYS A 427 41.42 -6.85 12.26
CA LYS A 427 42.39 -7.90 11.89
C LYS A 427 42.09 -9.30 12.45
N ASN A 428 41.35 -9.37 13.56
CA ASN A 428 41.00 -10.61 14.25
C ASN A 428 39.61 -11.15 13.85
N CYS A 429 38.88 -10.44 13.00
CA CYS A 429 37.59 -10.88 12.46
C CYS A 429 37.81 -11.84 11.28
N LEU A 430 36.81 -12.68 11.01
CA LEU A 430 36.78 -13.47 9.79
C LEU A 430 35.96 -12.69 8.75
N LEU A 431 36.59 -12.26 7.66
CA LEU A 431 35.93 -11.54 6.57
C LEU A 431 35.83 -12.44 5.33
N TYR A 432 34.65 -12.49 4.75
CA TYR A 432 34.36 -13.17 3.49
C TYR A 432 33.77 -12.16 2.52
N LYS A 433 34.27 -12.13 1.28
CA LYS A 433 33.79 -11.20 0.24
C LYS A 433 33.31 -11.96 -0.99
N ASN A 434 32.46 -11.30 -1.79
CA ASN A 434 31.91 -11.82 -3.04
C ASN A 434 31.12 -13.13 -2.83
N VAL A 435 30.45 -13.23 -1.68
CA VAL A 435 29.59 -14.37 -1.34
C VAL A 435 28.30 -14.25 -2.17
N PRO A 436 27.83 -15.30 -2.86
CA PRO A 436 26.54 -15.26 -3.55
C PRO A 436 25.37 -15.13 -2.57
N VAL A 437 24.16 -14.90 -3.08
CA VAL A 437 22.96 -14.71 -2.25
C VAL A 437 22.55 -15.99 -1.49
N ASP A 438 22.72 -17.17 -2.08
CA ASP A 438 22.18 -18.43 -1.53
C ASP A 438 22.62 -18.77 -0.09
N PRO A 439 23.90 -18.65 0.30
CA PRO A 439 24.32 -18.85 1.68
C PRO A 439 23.61 -17.91 2.67
N ILE A 440 23.33 -16.67 2.26
CA ILE A 440 22.68 -15.65 3.11
C ILE A 440 21.21 -15.99 3.32
N ILE A 441 20.49 -16.32 2.24
CA ILE A 441 19.09 -16.75 2.32
C ILE A 441 18.95 -18.01 3.17
N ASN A 442 19.85 -18.98 3.00
CA ASN A 442 19.82 -20.23 3.78
C ASN A 442 20.16 -19.99 5.27
N PHE A 443 21.01 -19.02 5.57
CA PHE A 443 21.24 -18.57 6.95
C PHE A 443 19.97 -17.96 7.55
N LEU A 444 19.33 -17.00 6.86
CA LEU A 444 18.10 -16.35 7.33
C LEU A 444 16.94 -17.34 7.51
N LYS A 445 16.83 -18.37 6.67
CA LYS A 445 15.84 -19.45 6.83
C LYS A 445 16.05 -20.28 8.09
N LYS A 446 17.29 -20.43 8.56
CA LYS A 446 17.66 -21.31 9.70
C LYS A 446 17.80 -20.55 11.02
N TYR A 447 18.21 -19.29 10.97
CA TYR A 447 18.37 -18.45 12.14
C TYR A 447 16.99 -18.03 12.67
N ARG A 448 16.72 -18.28 13.96
CA ARG A 448 15.47 -17.92 14.63
C ARG A 448 15.60 -16.50 15.19
N ILE A 449 14.85 -15.55 14.65
CA ILE A 449 14.69 -14.20 15.21
C ILE A 449 13.61 -14.24 16.29
N VAL A 450 13.77 -13.44 17.36
CA VAL A 450 12.75 -13.26 18.40
C VAL A 450 11.51 -12.60 17.79
N LYS A 451 10.30 -13.13 18.04
CA LYS A 451 9.06 -12.70 17.36
C LYS A 451 8.75 -11.22 17.61
N GLU A 452 9.12 -10.72 18.78
CA GLU A 452 8.91 -9.36 19.25
C GLU A 452 9.88 -8.35 18.60
N GLU A 453 10.79 -8.77 17.73
CA GLU A 453 11.66 -7.89 16.95
C GLU A 453 10.91 -7.35 15.72
N ILE A 454 10.00 -6.39 15.95
CA ILE A 454 9.07 -5.83 14.95
C ILE A 454 9.76 -5.36 13.66
N LYS A 455 11.02 -4.92 13.73
CA LYS A 455 11.79 -4.40 12.58
C LYS A 455 12.38 -5.51 11.69
N LEU A 456 12.37 -6.76 12.12
CA LEU A 456 13.06 -7.86 11.47
C LEU A 456 12.16 -9.09 11.39
N SER A 457 11.76 -9.44 10.17
CA SER A 457 11.15 -10.73 9.87
C SER A 457 12.02 -11.49 8.88
N ASN A 458 12.20 -12.79 9.13
CA ASN A 458 12.94 -13.67 8.22
C ASN A 458 12.33 -13.68 6.83
N SER A 459 11.00 -13.76 6.70
CA SER A 459 10.32 -13.76 5.40
C SER A 459 10.54 -12.44 4.67
N LEU A 460 10.30 -11.31 5.34
CA LEU A 460 10.45 -9.98 4.75
C LEU A 460 11.89 -9.70 4.27
N LEU A 461 12.90 -10.11 5.05
CA LEU A 461 14.30 -10.00 4.65
C LEU A 461 14.61 -10.85 3.43
N ILE A 462 14.16 -12.11 3.42
CA ILE A 462 14.39 -13.04 2.32
C ILE A 462 13.74 -12.51 1.03
N ASP A 463 12.50 -12.03 1.12
CA ASP A 463 11.75 -11.51 -0.02
C ASP A 463 12.43 -10.24 -0.57
N TYR A 464 12.82 -9.30 0.29
CA TYR A 464 13.54 -8.10 -0.13
C TYR A 464 14.86 -8.43 -0.84
N ILE A 465 15.66 -9.34 -0.28
CA ILE A 465 16.95 -9.74 -0.87
C ILE A 465 16.74 -10.43 -2.22
N ASN A 466 15.78 -11.36 -2.33
CA ASN A 466 15.51 -12.07 -3.58
C ASN A 466 15.03 -11.11 -4.68
N LYS A 467 14.12 -10.18 -4.36
CA LYS A 467 13.61 -9.23 -5.35
C LYS A 467 14.71 -8.33 -5.92
N LEU A 468 15.56 -7.76 -5.05
CA LEU A 468 16.69 -6.96 -5.51
C LEU A 468 17.72 -7.80 -6.29
N ALA A 469 17.97 -9.05 -5.87
CA ALA A 469 18.82 -9.99 -6.61
C ALA A 469 18.32 -10.24 -8.03
N HIS A 470 17.01 -10.36 -8.24
CA HIS A 470 16.42 -10.48 -9.58
C HIS A 470 16.59 -9.22 -10.43
N MET A 471 16.69 -8.04 -9.81
CA MET A 471 16.95 -6.75 -10.48
C MET A 471 18.44 -6.45 -10.65
N GLY A 472 19.33 -7.37 -10.28
CA GLY A 472 20.79 -7.21 -10.38
C GLY A 472 21.45 -6.53 -9.18
N GLU A 473 20.69 -6.10 -8.16
CA GLU A 473 21.20 -5.55 -6.90
C GLU A 473 21.31 -6.64 -5.82
N LEU A 474 22.06 -6.42 -4.72
CA LEU A 474 22.28 -7.43 -3.67
C LEU A 474 22.71 -8.84 -4.14
N THR A 475 23.25 -8.96 -5.36
CA THR A 475 23.68 -10.24 -5.96
C THR A 475 24.92 -10.83 -5.28
N GLN A 476 25.65 -10.00 -4.52
CA GLN A 476 26.81 -10.39 -3.75
C GLN A 476 26.76 -9.84 -2.32
N TRP A 477 27.46 -10.54 -1.43
CA TRP A 477 27.50 -10.22 -0.02
C TRP A 477 28.92 -10.24 0.51
N SER A 478 29.19 -9.32 1.43
CA SER A 478 30.29 -9.47 2.39
C SER A 478 29.72 -10.05 3.68
N VAL A 479 30.43 -10.99 4.30
CA VAL A 479 30.07 -11.53 5.61
C VAL A 479 31.25 -11.35 6.54
N ALA A 480 31.05 -10.74 7.70
CA ALA A 480 32.08 -10.64 8.72
C ALA A 480 31.61 -11.29 10.02
N ILE A 481 32.42 -12.20 10.57
CA ILE A 481 32.22 -12.72 11.92
C ILE A 481 33.14 -11.95 12.85
N MET A 482 32.51 -11.13 13.69
CA MET A 482 33.18 -10.15 14.53
C MET A 482 33.87 -10.81 15.71
N SER A 483 35.01 -10.24 16.10
CA SER A 483 35.90 -10.82 17.11
C SER A 483 36.63 -9.68 17.81
N LYS A 484 36.77 -9.75 19.14
CA LYS A 484 37.54 -8.76 19.91
C LYS A 484 39.03 -9.10 19.94
N ASN A 485 39.87 -8.14 20.31
CA ASN A 485 41.27 -8.44 20.58
C ASN A 485 41.37 -9.40 21.77
N LYS A 486 42.05 -10.53 21.57
CA LYS A 486 42.20 -11.58 22.58
C LYS A 486 43.02 -11.07 23.77
N HIS A 487 42.44 -11.11 24.97
CA HIS A 487 43.16 -11.03 26.24
C HIS A 487 43.45 -12.44 26.78
N GLU A 488 44.34 -12.58 27.77
CA GLU A 488 44.80 -13.89 28.28
C GLU A 488 43.65 -14.80 28.76
N ASP A 489 42.58 -14.22 29.30
CA ASP A 489 41.44 -14.95 29.88
C ASP A 489 40.26 -15.20 28.92
N ASP A 490 40.34 -14.71 27.67
CA ASP A 490 39.23 -14.83 26.72
C ASP A 490 39.13 -16.24 26.12
N LYS A 491 37.96 -16.88 26.28
CA LYS A 491 37.65 -18.17 25.63
C LYS A 491 37.50 -18.00 24.12
N LEU A 492 38.13 -18.91 23.37
CA LEU A 492 37.96 -19.03 21.92
C LEU A 492 36.67 -19.81 21.61
N ILE A 493 35.91 -19.30 20.67
CA ILE A 493 34.76 -19.98 20.08
C ILE A 493 35.20 -20.58 18.74
N GLU A 494 35.11 -21.90 18.63
CA GLU A 494 35.42 -22.64 17.41
C GLU A 494 34.17 -22.76 16.53
N LEU A 495 34.21 -22.15 15.35
CA LEU A 495 33.14 -22.23 14.35
C LEU A 495 33.32 -23.43 13.41
N GLY A 496 34.54 -23.95 13.33
CA GLY A 496 34.97 -25.09 12.55
C GLY A 496 36.50 -25.08 12.37
N PRO A 497 37.07 -26.02 11.61
CA PRO A 497 38.52 -26.18 11.51
C PRO A 497 39.22 -24.91 11.03
N GLY A 498 40.10 -24.33 11.86
CA GLY A 498 40.85 -23.12 11.53
C GLY A 498 40.05 -21.81 11.59
N MET A 499 38.80 -21.85 12.09
CA MET A 499 37.90 -20.70 12.22
C MET A 499 37.61 -20.42 13.70
N ASN A 500 38.49 -19.66 14.34
CA ASN A 500 38.38 -19.29 15.75
C ASN A 500 38.12 -17.79 15.89
N VAL A 501 37.18 -17.44 16.76
CA VAL A 501 36.83 -16.05 17.11
C VAL A 501 36.72 -15.89 18.62
N THR A 502 36.83 -14.66 19.12
CA THR A 502 36.55 -14.32 20.52
C THR A 502 35.18 -13.65 20.63
N ALA A 503 34.46 -13.94 21.70
CA ALA A 503 33.15 -13.34 21.95
C ALA A 503 33.28 -11.83 22.17
N VAL A 504 32.40 -11.04 21.57
CA VAL A 504 32.34 -9.59 21.74
C VAL A 504 31.43 -9.21 22.91
N ASP A 505 31.79 -8.12 23.55
CA ASP A 505 31.08 -7.60 24.71
C ASP A 505 29.94 -6.67 24.25
N ARG A 506 28.71 -6.93 24.69
CA ARG A 506 27.51 -6.12 24.38
C ARG A 506 26.74 -5.84 25.66
N ARG A 507 26.31 -4.60 25.85
CA ARG A 507 25.54 -4.22 27.05
C ARG A 507 24.12 -4.74 26.94
N GLN A 508 23.61 -5.34 28.00
CA GLN A 508 22.20 -5.75 28.10
C GLN A 508 21.37 -4.61 28.68
N SER A 509 20.13 -4.46 28.22
CA SER A 509 19.11 -3.67 28.91
C SER A 509 18.53 -4.51 30.03
N PRO A 510 18.18 -3.91 31.17
CA PRO A 510 17.49 -4.66 32.20
C PRO A 510 16.15 -5.22 31.68
N ARG A 511 15.82 -6.46 32.05
CA ARG A 511 14.60 -7.19 31.63
C ARG A 511 13.42 -6.83 32.54
N TYR A 512 12.25 -6.58 31.96
CA TYR A 512 11.03 -6.31 32.72
C TYR A 512 10.33 -7.61 33.14
N SER A 513 9.56 -7.57 34.22
CA SER A 513 8.80 -8.73 34.70
C SER A 513 7.69 -9.07 33.71
N GLY A 514 7.82 -10.19 32.99
CA GLY A 514 6.84 -10.65 32.00
C GLY A 514 7.43 -10.89 30.61
N ASP A 515 8.59 -10.30 30.30
CA ASP A 515 9.23 -10.44 28.98
C ASP A 515 9.76 -11.85 28.73
N SER A 516 9.58 -12.36 27.51
CA SER A 516 10.11 -13.66 27.05
C SER A 516 11.50 -13.57 26.38
N PHE A 517 12.12 -12.39 26.40
CA PHE A 517 13.34 -12.06 25.67
C PHE A 517 14.20 -11.01 26.41
N ASP A 518 15.42 -10.81 25.92
CA ASP A 518 16.44 -9.90 26.42
C ASP A 518 16.90 -8.93 25.33
N ARG A 519 17.12 -7.66 25.67
CA ARG A 519 17.50 -6.62 24.71
C ARG A 519 18.97 -6.24 24.82
N LEU A 520 19.74 -6.46 23.76
CA LEU A 520 21.11 -5.99 23.60
C LEU A 520 21.15 -4.52 23.13
N LYS A 521 21.96 -3.70 23.79
CA LYS A 521 22.30 -2.34 23.37
C LYS A 521 23.61 -2.35 22.60
N ASN A 522 23.69 -1.51 21.56
CA ASN A 522 24.89 -1.29 20.75
C ASN A 522 25.43 -2.58 20.09
N VAL A 523 24.54 -3.38 19.48
CA VAL A 523 24.92 -4.65 18.80
C VAL A 523 25.99 -4.41 17.73
N SER A 524 25.85 -3.34 16.95
CA SER A 524 26.90 -2.86 16.04
C SER A 524 27.54 -1.58 16.59
N ILE A 525 28.88 -1.56 16.65
CA ILE A 525 29.68 -0.41 17.09
C ILE A 525 29.98 0.49 15.88
N MET A 526 30.28 1.78 16.11
CA MET A 526 30.68 2.71 15.05
C MET A 526 31.78 2.12 14.14
N ASN A 527 31.61 2.30 12.83
CA ASN A 527 32.51 1.90 11.73
C ASN A 527 32.54 0.42 11.35
N GLU A 528 31.95 -0.51 12.12
CA GLU A 528 31.89 -1.94 11.73
C GLU A 528 31.14 -2.13 10.39
N GLU A 529 30.17 -1.27 10.08
CA GLU A 529 29.43 -1.28 8.80
C GLU A 529 30.26 -0.90 7.57
N LEU A 530 31.53 -0.51 7.78
CA LEU A 530 32.48 -0.14 6.73
C LEU A 530 33.56 -1.21 6.51
N ILE A 531 33.56 -2.31 7.28
CA ILE A 531 34.63 -3.33 7.34
C ILE A 531 35.10 -3.87 5.98
N ASP A 532 34.21 -3.93 4.98
CA ASP A 532 34.48 -4.53 3.68
C ASP A 532 34.80 -3.50 2.57
N LEU A 533 34.93 -2.20 2.91
CA LEU A 533 35.13 -1.11 1.94
C LEU A 533 36.60 -0.82 1.57
N GLY A 534 37.53 -1.72 1.85
CA GLY A 534 38.97 -1.54 1.53
C GLY A 534 39.28 -1.41 0.03
N ASP A 535 38.36 -1.82 -0.86
CA ASP A 535 38.44 -1.56 -2.30
C ASP A 535 38.11 -0.11 -2.67
N LYS A 536 37.37 0.61 -1.83
CA LYS A 536 36.91 1.99 -2.06
C LYS A 536 37.68 3.02 -1.23
N ILE A 537 37.99 2.68 0.02
CA ILE A 537 38.68 3.58 0.96
C ILE A 537 40.04 2.97 1.30
N LYS A 538 41.10 3.61 0.83
CA LYS A 538 42.50 3.20 1.04
C LYS A 538 43.05 3.83 2.32
N THR A 539 42.95 3.09 3.42
CA THR A 539 43.53 3.43 4.73
C THR A 539 43.74 2.14 5.52
N ASP A 540 44.69 2.13 6.46
CA ASP A 540 44.88 1.01 7.38
C ASP A 540 43.95 1.12 8.61
N ARG A 541 43.39 2.31 8.88
CA ARG A 541 42.52 2.62 10.03
C ARG A 541 41.30 3.43 9.58
N ILE A 542 40.14 2.76 9.52
CA ILE A 542 38.91 3.40 9.05
C ILE A 542 38.36 4.41 10.05
N SER A 543 38.53 4.18 11.37
CA SER A 543 38.06 5.11 12.40
C SER A 543 38.76 6.46 12.34
N GLU A 544 40.07 6.47 12.08
CA GLU A 544 40.86 7.69 11.90
C GLU A 544 40.43 8.45 10.64
N TYR A 545 40.20 7.73 9.54
CA TYR A 545 39.72 8.31 8.29
C TYR A 545 38.36 9.01 8.46
N VAL A 546 37.39 8.33 9.08
CA VAL A 546 36.05 8.90 9.36
C VAL A 546 36.15 10.13 10.24
N LYS A 547 36.97 10.07 11.31
CA LYS A 547 37.14 11.16 12.27
C LYS A 547 37.84 12.38 11.65
N GLN A 548 38.92 12.19 10.91
CA GLN A 548 39.70 13.27 10.29
C GLN A 548 38.89 14.04 9.23
N ASN A 549 38.00 13.35 8.52
CA ASN A 549 37.16 13.95 7.49
C ASN A 549 35.78 14.41 7.99
N GLY A 550 35.50 14.28 9.30
CA GLY A 550 34.22 14.67 9.88
C GLY A 550 33.02 13.90 9.30
N LEU A 551 33.23 12.68 8.82
CA LEU A 551 32.23 11.90 8.10
C LEU A 551 31.34 11.12 9.08
N LYS A 552 30.08 10.91 8.70
CA LYS A 552 29.20 9.94 9.39
C LYS A 552 29.29 8.59 8.68
N PRO A 553 29.49 7.47 9.38
CA PRO A 553 29.57 6.14 8.75
C PRO A 553 28.39 5.80 7.84
N THR A 554 27.18 6.24 8.20
CA THR A 554 25.97 6.09 7.38
C THR A 554 26.10 6.74 6.01
N LEU A 555 26.68 7.96 5.93
CA LEU A 555 26.91 8.66 4.67
C LEU A 555 28.00 7.97 3.85
N VAL A 556 29.11 7.61 4.49
CA VAL A 556 30.20 6.86 3.85
C VAL A 556 29.69 5.55 3.25
N ARG A 557 28.86 4.81 3.97
CA ARG A 557 28.25 3.60 3.43
C ARG A 557 27.37 3.91 2.21
N ASN A 558 26.51 4.92 2.28
CA ASN A 558 25.60 5.25 1.19
C ASN A 558 26.35 5.69 -0.08
N ASP A 559 27.45 6.40 0.08
CA ASP A 559 28.22 6.95 -1.05
C ASP A 559 29.14 5.90 -1.70
N TYR A 560 29.71 4.99 -0.90
CA TYR A 560 30.78 4.09 -1.36
C TYR A 560 30.36 2.63 -1.54
N ARG A 561 29.30 2.15 -0.86
CA ARG A 561 28.86 0.75 -0.98
C ARG A 561 28.06 0.57 -2.28
N PRO A 562 28.49 -0.34 -3.18
CA PRO A 562 27.77 -0.56 -4.43
C PRO A 562 26.42 -1.27 -4.18
N PRO A 563 25.35 -0.98 -4.97
CA PRO A 563 24.02 -1.59 -4.82
C PRO A 563 24.03 -3.12 -4.89
N GLU A 564 24.99 -3.70 -5.61
CA GLU A 564 25.15 -5.14 -5.78
C GLU A 564 25.65 -5.84 -4.50
N ARG A 565 26.15 -5.10 -3.50
CA ARG A 565 26.86 -5.65 -2.34
C ARG A 565 26.19 -5.36 -0.99
N GLY A 566 25.48 -6.36 -0.45
CA GLY A 566 25.03 -6.37 0.94
C GLY A 566 26.17 -6.70 1.93
N LEU A 567 25.96 -6.41 3.22
CA LEU A 567 26.87 -6.83 4.29
C LEU A 567 26.10 -7.47 5.46
N LEU A 568 26.57 -8.65 5.89
CA LEU A 568 26.10 -9.36 7.08
C LEU A 568 27.22 -9.41 8.13
N LEU A 569 26.97 -8.83 9.29
CA LEU A 569 27.85 -8.86 10.46
C LEU A 569 27.29 -9.85 11.48
N ILE A 570 28.07 -10.82 11.92
CA ILE A 570 27.68 -11.80 12.94
C ILE A 570 28.51 -11.57 14.19
N TYR A 571 27.85 -11.54 15.34
CA TYR A 571 28.43 -11.24 16.63
C TYR A 571 28.27 -12.43 17.58
N PRO A 572 29.35 -13.17 17.87
CA PRO A 572 29.40 -14.08 19.00
C PRO A 572 29.38 -13.24 20.29
N ILE A 573 28.36 -13.38 21.13
CA ILE A 573 28.14 -12.52 22.30
C ILE A 573 28.74 -13.16 23.56
N ASN A 574 29.48 -12.36 24.31
CA ASN A 574 29.94 -12.75 25.64
C ASN A 574 28.81 -12.59 26.66
N THR A 575 28.25 -13.70 27.13
CA THR A 575 27.20 -13.76 28.16
C THR A 575 27.74 -13.58 29.58
N ASN A 576 29.06 -13.66 29.78
CA ASN A 576 29.71 -13.62 31.09
C ASN A 576 30.26 -12.23 31.45
N HIS A 577 29.48 -11.16 31.30
CA HIS A 577 29.94 -9.85 31.77
C HIS A 577 29.96 -9.78 33.30
N SER A 578 31.16 -9.50 33.81
CA SER A 578 31.64 -9.59 35.17
C SER A 578 31.10 -8.48 36.07
N ALA A 579 29.89 -8.63 36.60
CA ALA A 579 29.53 -7.95 37.84
C ALA A 579 30.19 -8.69 39.02
N SER A 580 30.90 -7.98 39.89
CA SER A 580 31.42 -8.54 41.15
C SER A 580 30.24 -9.02 42.03
N PRO A 581 30.42 -10.00 42.94
CA PRO A 581 29.37 -10.40 43.87
C PRO A 581 28.72 -9.23 44.62
N GLU A 582 29.49 -8.17 44.90
CA GLU A 582 29.02 -6.94 45.56
C GLU A 582 28.19 -6.05 44.63
N GLU A 583 28.60 -5.90 43.36
CA GLU A 583 27.81 -5.21 42.33
C GLU A 583 26.50 -5.96 42.05
N ARG A 584 26.52 -7.31 42.08
CA ARG A 584 25.33 -8.17 41.96
C ARG A 584 24.34 -7.96 43.10
N GLN A 585 24.83 -7.69 44.31
CA GLN A 585 23.98 -7.50 45.48
C GLN A 585 23.37 -6.09 45.49
N LYS A 586 24.17 -5.08 45.15
CA LYS A 586 23.71 -3.68 45.04
C LYS A 586 22.68 -3.48 43.93
N MET A 587 22.84 -4.14 42.77
CA MET A 587 21.87 -4.09 41.67
C MET A 587 20.53 -4.79 42.00
N LYS A 588 20.53 -5.81 42.86
CA LYS A 588 19.31 -6.47 43.36
C LYS A 588 18.53 -5.61 44.35
N GLU A 589 19.21 -4.79 45.12
CA GLU A 589 18.60 -3.94 46.16
C GLU A 589 18.05 -2.63 45.58
N GLU A 590 18.62 -2.11 44.49
CA GLU A 590 18.29 -0.78 43.94
C GLU A 590 17.32 -0.80 42.73
N SER A 591 16.93 -1.96 42.15
CA SER A 591 16.11 -1.98 40.93
C SER A 591 15.07 -3.12 40.89
N LYS A 592 13.84 -2.81 40.46
CA LYS A 592 12.80 -3.80 40.04
C LYS A 592 13.16 -4.54 38.74
N LEU A 593 14.45 -4.67 38.43
CA LEU A 593 15.00 -5.11 37.16
C LEU A 593 15.94 -6.29 37.42
N TYR A 594 15.67 -7.43 36.78
CA TYR A 594 16.45 -8.65 36.99
C TYR A 594 17.64 -8.68 36.03
N PRO A 595 18.90 -8.80 36.50
CA PRO A 595 19.99 -9.24 35.64
C PRO A 595 19.74 -10.72 35.29
N VAL A 596 19.48 -11.02 34.02
CA VAL A 596 19.37 -12.41 33.54
C VAL A 596 20.78 -12.97 33.43
N ILE A 597 21.17 -13.77 34.41
CA ILE A 597 22.40 -14.56 34.35
C ILE A 597 22.11 -15.74 33.44
N SER A 598 22.90 -15.90 32.38
CA SER A 598 22.73 -16.94 31.36
C SER A 598 23.88 -17.93 31.39
N ASP A 599 23.58 -19.23 31.46
CA ASP A 599 24.57 -20.30 31.29
C ASP A 599 24.82 -20.65 29.81
N ILE A 600 24.19 -19.92 28.88
CA ILE A 600 24.35 -20.13 27.43
C ILE A 600 25.80 -19.86 27.03
N LYS A 601 26.45 -20.92 26.54
CA LYS A 601 27.87 -20.90 26.14
C LYS A 601 28.12 -20.23 24.80
N GLU A 602 27.16 -20.31 23.88
CA GLU A 602 27.27 -19.82 22.51
C GLU A 602 26.01 -19.04 22.14
N LEU A 603 26.09 -17.72 22.27
CA LEU A 603 25.04 -16.80 21.86
C LEU A 603 25.51 -16.02 20.63
N TYR A 604 24.65 -15.89 19.64
CA TYR A 604 24.95 -15.11 18.43
C TYR A 604 23.81 -14.15 18.12
N THR A 605 24.17 -12.95 17.68
CA THR A 605 23.26 -12.03 17.00
C THR A 605 23.89 -11.54 15.70
N PHE A 606 23.14 -10.83 14.85
CA PHE A 606 23.64 -10.31 13.60
C PHE A 606 23.15 -8.89 13.29
N THR A 607 23.82 -8.24 12.34
CA THR A 607 23.40 -6.98 11.73
C THR A 607 23.50 -7.08 10.22
N LEU A 608 22.45 -6.66 9.52
CA LEU A 608 22.41 -6.50 8.08
C LEU A 608 22.62 -5.03 7.73
N VAL A 609 23.41 -4.80 6.69
CA VAL A 609 23.74 -3.49 6.18
C VAL A 609 23.47 -3.50 4.68
N PHE A 610 22.48 -2.72 4.26
CA PHE A 610 22.04 -2.65 2.88
C PHE A 610 22.57 -1.37 2.20
N PRO A 611 23.01 -1.43 0.93
CA PRO A 611 23.30 -0.23 0.15
C PRO A 611 21.99 0.53 -0.21
N PRO A 612 22.07 1.80 -0.62
CA PRO A 612 20.98 2.47 -1.30
C PRO A 612 20.64 1.73 -2.61
N THR A 613 19.35 1.48 -2.83
CA THR A 613 18.85 0.90 -4.09
C THR A 613 18.71 1.96 -5.18
N LYS A 614 18.92 1.56 -6.43
CA LYS A 614 18.61 2.37 -7.62
C LYS A 614 17.29 1.95 -8.28
N ALA A 615 16.67 0.87 -7.82
CA ALA A 615 15.39 0.40 -8.34
C ALA A 615 14.25 1.33 -7.89
N GLU A 616 13.67 2.11 -8.82
CA GLU A 616 12.57 3.05 -8.54
C GLU A 616 11.36 2.35 -7.89
N ALA A 617 11.11 1.09 -8.24
CA ALA A 617 10.06 0.25 -7.66
C ALA A 617 10.21 -0.01 -6.14
N PHE A 618 11.38 0.28 -5.55
CA PHE A 618 11.67 0.09 -4.12
C PHE A 618 11.73 1.40 -3.31
N ASN A 619 11.50 2.56 -3.93
CA ASN A 619 11.35 3.83 -3.23
C ASN A 619 9.93 3.99 -2.64
N CYS A 620 9.31 2.90 -2.20
CA CYS A 620 7.96 2.91 -1.70
C CYS A 620 7.97 3.12 -0.19
N THR A 621 7.45 4.28 0.21
CA THR A 621 7.13 4.61 1.58
C THR A 621 5.80 3.95 1.95
N TYR A 622 5.66 3.54 3.20
CA TYR A 622 4.40 3.02 3.72
C TYR A 622 3.97 3.85 4.93
N VAL A 623 2.66 3.88 5.15
CA VAL A 623 2.03 4.46 6.32
C VAL A 623 1.46 3.30 7.14
N GLU A 624 1.82 3.26 8.42
CA GLU A 624 1.32 2.24 9.35
C GLU A 624 0.90 2.87 10.67
N ASN A 625 0.08 2.13 11.41
CA ASN A 625 -0.33 2.51 12.75
C ASN A 625 0.72 2.08 13.77
N PRO A 626 1.41 2.99 14.47
CA PRO A 626 2.48 2.66 15.40
C PRO A 626 1.96 2.26 16.77
N THR A 627 0.66 2.32 17.03
CA THR A 627 0.03 1.94 18.31
C THR A 627 -0.35 0.46 18.35
N VAL A 628 -0.23 -0.24 17.22
CA VAL A 628 -0.42 -1.69 17.09
C VAL A 628 0.90 -2.41 16.84
N GLY A 629 0.94 -3.72 17.07
CA GLY A 629 2.15 -4.52 16.99
C GLY A 629 3.17 -4.21 18.09
N ARG A 630 2.81 -3.40 19.09
CA ARG A 630 3.57 -3.22 20.33
C ARG A 630 3.21 -4.40 21.24
N GLY A 631 4.15 -5.29 21.50
CA GLY A 631 4.04 -6.14 22.70
C GLY A 631 3.78 -5.24 23.90
N VAL A 632 2.70 -5.50 24.63
CA VAL A 632 2.24 -4.72 25.80
C VAL A 632 3.45 -4.36 26.69
N ALA A 633 3.60 -3.06 26.97
CA ALA A 633 4.75 -2.48 27.66
C ALA A 633 4.89 -2.89 29.14
#